data_AF-A0A1I8MSC1-F1
#
_entry.id   AF-A0A1I8MSC1-F1
#
_cell.length_a   1.000
_cell.length_b   1.000
_cell.length_c   1.000
_cell.angle_alpha   90.00
_cell.angle_beta   90.00
_cell.angle_gamma   90.00
#
_symmetry.space_group_name_H-M   'P 1'
#
loop_
_entity.id
_entity.type
_entity.pdbx_description
1 polymer ?
#
loop_
_entity_poly.entity_id
_entity_poly.type
_entity_poly.pdbx_seq_one_letter_code
_entity_poly.pdbx_strand_id
1 'polypeptide(L)'
;MANSNKPLEISGQHLSLQSLASQRYLPKLAHAKTSRIYTGRIGASSSALKELKKEKRKRPTRSTASISRLIELPRPDVLNSYLSYGEILQYLDYLRLRYCEFVKLHTLGLSYERRPIRAIEIHWNSERNLWAQAKENRISSAPSTYCGELKELELCAPERGRNTVFIEAGTHAREWITVTVALHCIHQLTEKNGRHRELLRKLRFFIVPVVNPDGYEYSKNKNPRWRKNRRPHDDDGYVGTDCNRNFDIHWDQCKSKAKRNTYPGDKPFSEPETKSLAQMLHKLAPKLLFFLSLHSYAQCIMYPWGHSKSLPQEYKLMESVAMAARNAIKSYNGRYYRVGSISNITKRIIAGSVVDYAYGVVKIPICLVMELPSTEYGFQPPPEKISPLSSESWCGIREMCKQAYSIKSQIDEREAKEVLGNQIEPSLPKIIITPKEENNTKPSSNLGQTEQVLLTESFEEEAKNNNKIQPKFNVKTQRATDCYYPSLIDDEFK
;
A
#
# COMPACT_ATOMS: atom_id res chain seq x y z
N MET A 1 -64.33 30.05 -19.98
CA MET A 1 -62.92 30.37 -19.66
C MET A 1 -62.12 29.11 -19.97
N ALA A 2 -61.71 28.88 -21.23
CA ALA A 2 -60.45 29.34 -21.86
C ALA A 2 -59.22 28.96 -21.03
N ASN A 3 -58.21 28.19 -21.45
CA ASN A 3 -57.76 27.60 -22.74
C ASN A 3 -56.83 26.41 -22.36
N SER A 4 -56.92 25.16 -22.88
CA SER A 4 -56.47 24.61 -24.19
C SER A 4 -55.03 24.98 -24.56
N ASN A 5 -54.12 24.15 -25.11
CA ASN A 5 -54.05 22.75 -25.56
C ASN A 5 -52.55 22.49 -25.87
N LYS A 6 -52.09 21.24 -25.81
CA LYS A 6 -50.80 20.79 -26.40
C LYS A 6 -50.91 20.68 -27.96
N PRO A 7 -49.95 20.06 -28.68
CA PRO A 7 -48.67 20.57 -29.19
C PRO A 7 -48.63 20.53 -30.74
N LEU A 8 -47.57 21.03 -31.40
CA LEU A 8 -47.28 20.71 -32.82
C LEU A 8 -45.79 20.83 -33.14
N GLU A 9 -45.28 19.80 -33.81
CA GLU A 9 -43.95 19.66 -34.41
C GLU A 9 -43.81 20.50 -35.70
N ILE A 10 -42.55 20.79 -36.10
CA ILE A 10 -41.89 20.35 -37.36
C ILE A 10 -40.71 21.28 -37.72
N SER A 11 -39.60 20.66 -38.14
CA SER A 11 -38.53 21.16 -39.03
C SER A 11 -37.60 22.25 -38.46
N GLY A 12 -36.29 22.11 -38.37
CA GLY A 12 -35.35 21.29 -39.13
C GLY A 12 -34.22 22.18 -39.63
N GLN A 13 -33.04 22.15 -39.01
CA GLN A 13 -31.76 22.41 -39.69
C GLN A 13 -30.58 21.91 -38.85
N HIS A 14 -29.85 20.99 -39.48
CA HIS A 14 -28.55 20.44 -39.14
C HIS A 14 -27.52 21.50 -38.73
N LEU A 15 -26.79 21.29 -37.63
CA LEU A 15 -25.38 21.67 -37.53
C LEU A 15 -24.63 20.64 -36.69
N SER A 16 -23.90 19.77 -37.39
CA SER A 16 -22.90 18.85 -36.85
C SER A 16 -21.61 19.62 -36.55
N LEU A 17 -21.06 19.46 -35.34
CA LEU A 17 -19.67 19.81 -35.04
C LEU A 17 -18.91 18.54 -34.64
N GLN A 18 -18.37 17.86 -35.67
CA GLN A 18 -17.26 16.93 -35.53
C GLN A 18 -15.98 17.58 -36.04
N SER A 19 -14.87 17.18 -35.41
CA SER A 19 -13.49 17.20 -35.87
C SER A 19 -12.81 18.55 -36.15
N LEU A 20 -11.97 18.97 -35.22
CA LEU A 20 -10.68 19.59 -35.55
C LEU A 20 -9.57 18.76 -34.92
N ALA A 21 -9.10 17.78 -35.69
CA ALA A 21 -7.86 17.09 -35.44
C ALA A 21 -6.70 17.88 -36.07
N SER A 22 -5.59 17.89 -35.33
CA SER A 22 -4.23 17.73 -35.84
C SER A 22 -3.73 18.70 -36.91
N GLN A 23 -2.96 19.70 -36.47
CA GLN A 23 -1.74 20.14 -37.16
C GLN A 23 -0.95 21.02 -36.20
N ARG A 24 0.26 20.58 -35.80
CA ARG A 24 1.50 21.38 -35.74
C ARG A 24 2.67 20.59 -35.14
N TYR A 25 3.60 20.27 -36.05
CA TYR A 25 5.06 20.18 -35.90
C TYR A 25 5.70 19.14 -34.98
N LEU A 26 6.11 18.03 -35.61
CA LEU A 26 7.28 17.22 -35.23
C LEU A 26 8.57 17.89 -35.74
N PRO A 27 9.65 18.02 -34.94
CA PRO A 27 10.97 18.33 -35.46
C PRO A 27 11.65 17.07 -36.03
N LYS A 28 12.17 17.21 -37.25
CA LYS A 28 12.92 16.19 -37.99
C LYS A 28 14.22 15.82 -37.27
N LEU A 29 14.40 14.53 -37.00
CA LEU A 29 15.67 13.89 -36.68
C LEU A 29 16.55 13.89 -37.94
N ALA A 30 17.68 14.61 -37.90
CA ALA A 30 18.73 14.49 -38.90
C ALA A 30 19.77 13.46 -38.43
N HIS A 31 19.88 12.38 -39.17
CA HIS A 31 20.98 11.42 -39.07
C HIS A 31 22.26 12.04 -39.64
N ALA A 32 23.34 12.06 -38.86
CA ALA A 32 24.70 12.18 -39.37
C ALA A 32 25.51 10.96 -38.91
N LYS A 33 25.80 10.07 -39.85
CA LYS A 33 26.82 9.01 -39.77
C LYS A 33 27.99 9.45 -40.67
N THR A 34 29.20 9.46 -40.11
CA THR A 34 30.55 9.25 -40.70
C THR A 34 31.57 10.04 -39.88
N SER A 35 32.82 9.65 -39.62
CA SER A 35 33.60 8.42 -39.69
C SER A 35 34.98 8.78 -39.09
N ARG A 36 35.72 7.76 -38.69
CA ARG A 36 37.02 7.75 -38.00
C ARG A 36 38.19 8.40 -38.77
N ILE A 37 39.14 8.92 -37.96
CA ILE A 37 40.62 8.95 -38.09
C ILE A 37 41.25 9.87 -39.16
N TYR A 38 42.07 10.81 -38.70
CA TYR A 38 43.44 11.00 -39.20
C TYR A 38 44.34 11.61 -38.10
N THR A 39 45.44 10.92 -37.82
CA THR A 39 46.57 11.35 -36.99
C THR A 39 47.54 12.17 -37.84
N GLY A 40 48.02 13.31 -37.32
CA GLY A 40 49.12 14.07 -37.90
C GLY A 40 49.90 14.77 -36.80
N ARG A 41 51.17 14.39 -36.65
CA ARG A 41 52.16 14.88 -35.68
C ARG A 41 53.09 15.90 -36.38
N ILE A 42 53.92 16.58 -35.58
CA ILE A 42 55.03 17.53 -35.90
C ILE A 42 54.60 18.99 -35.66
N GLY A 43 55.30 19.84 -34.90
CA GLY A 43 56.60 19.76 -34.23
C GLY A 43 56.77 20.97 -33.30
N ALA A 44 57.69 20.84 -32.35
CA ALA A 44 57.95 21.82 -31.30
C ALA A 44 58.65 23.09 -31.80
N SER A 45 58.43 24.21 -31.10
CA SER A 45 59.45 25.24 -30.92
C SER A 45 59.28 25.90 -29.56
N SER A 46 60.34 25.80 -28.77
CA SER A 46 60.49 26.28 -27.40
C SER A 46 61.10 27.69 -27.39
N SER A 47 60.29 28.74 -27.25
CA SER A 47 60.80 30.08 -26.91
C SER A 47 59.68 31.08 -26.60
N ALA A 48 58.91 30.86 -25.53
CA ALA A 48 58.03 31.92 -24.98
C ALA A 48 57.62 31.66 -23.52
N LEU A 49 58.47 30.95 -22.75
CA LEU A 49 58.22 30.61 -21.36
C LEU A 49 59.35 31.15 -20.50
N LYS A 50 59.38 32.49 -20.34
CA LYS A 50 60.04 33.24 -19.26
C LYS A 50 59.96 34.73 -19.60
N GLU A 51 58.95 35.39 -19.08
CA GLU A 51 58.98 36.76 -18.52
C GLU A 51 57.56 37.31 -18.51
N LEU A 52 57.00 37.42 -17.30
CA LEU A 52 56.04 38.45 -16.84
C LEU A 52 55.36 37.94 -15.55
N LYS A 53 56.18 37.86 -14.49
CA LYS A 53 55.70 37.93 -13.10
C LYS A 53 55.88 39.36 -12.63
N LYS A 54 54.80 40.16 -12.65
CA LYS A 54 54.40 41.17 -11.64
C LYS A 54 53.46 42.19 -12.28
N GLU A 55 52.16 41.96 -12.14
CA GLU A 55 51.22 43.07 -11.96
C GLU A 55 49.99 42.58 -11.20
N LYS A 56 49.88 42.99 -9.93
CA LYS A 56 48.66 42.88 -9.15
C LYS A 56 47.81 44.11 -9.50
N ARG A 57 46.62 43.93 -10.09
CA ARG A 57 45.37 44.56 -9.62
C ARG A 57 44.14 44.23 -10.48
N LYS A 58 43.03 44.06 -9.75
CA LYS A 58 41.61 43.91 -10.17
C LYS A 58 41.23 42.56 -10.79
N ARG A 59 41.04 41.58 -9.89
CA ARG A 59 40.11 40.46 -10.16
C ARG A 59 38.71 41.08 -10.38
N PRO A 60 37.99 40.77 -11.46
CA PRO A 60 36.57 41.05 -11.49
C PRO A 60 35.96 40.21 -10.37
N THR A 61 35.26 40.87 -9.45
CA THR A 61 34.37 40.23 -8.49
C THR A 61 33.31 39.50 -9.31
N ARG A 62 33.58 38.24 -9.64
CA ARG A 62 32.59 37.30 -10.13
C ARG A 62 31.63 37.15 -8.96
N SER A 63 30.55 37.93 -8.97
CA SER A 63 29.48 37.72 -8.02
C SER A 63 29.06 36.26 -8.23
N THR A 64 29.29 35.45 -7.22
CA THR A 64 28.59 34.18 -7.09
C THR A 64 27.17 34.54 -6.70
N ALA A 65 26.45 35.22 -7.60
CA ALA A 65 25.01 35.18 -7.59
C ALA A 65 24.69 33.70 -7.79
N SER A 66 24.33 33.04 -6.68
CA SER A 66 23.81 31.70 -6.69
C SER A 66 22.71 31.66 -7.73
N ILE A 67 22.95 30.97 -8.84
CA ILE A 67 21.89 30.63 -9.80
C ILE A 67 21.07 29.51 -9.15
N SER A 68 20.47 29.80 -8.00
CA SER A 68 19.21 29.22 -7.58
C SER A 68 18.15 29.98 -8.37
N ARG A 69 18.08 29.73 -9.69
CA ARG A 69 16.83 29.95 -10.41
C ARG A 69 15.80 29.14 -9.63
N LEU A 70 14.89 29.82 -8.93
CA LEU A 70 13.67 29.22 -8.45
C LEU A 70 12.99 28.64 -9.70
N ILE A 71 13.19 27.35 -9.96
CA ILE A 71 12.31 26.63 -10.86
C ILE A 71 10.98 26.64 -10.10
N GLU A 72 10.06 27.50 -10.53
CA GLU A 72 8.66 27.40 -10.12
C GLU A 72 8.13 26.08 -10.70
N LEU A 73 8.27 25.03 -9.91
CA LEU A 73 7.67 23.75 -10.22
C LEU A 73 6.16 23.91 -10.05
N PRO A 74 5.35 23.57 -11.06
CA PRO A 74 3.90 23.66 -10.95
C PRO A 74 3.44 22.81 -9.76
N ARG A 75 2.71 23.43 -8.84
CA ARG A 75 2.14 22.77 -7.65
C ARG A 75 0.61 22.72 -7.81
N PRO A 76 0.04 21.54 -8.15
CA PRO A 76 -1.40 21.37 -8.25
C PRO A 76 -2.14 21.67 -6.93
N ASP A 77 -3.38 22.13 -7.00
CA ASP A 77 -4.23 22.32 -5.82
C ASP A 77 -4.80 20.98 -5.33
N VAL A 78 -4.07 20.35 -4.41
CA VAL A 78 -4.46 19.08 -3.76
C VAL A 78 -5.56 19.24 -2.72
N LEU A 79 -5.97 20.47 -2.38
CA LEU A 79 -6.90 20.72 -1.27
C LEU A 79 -8.34 20.92 -1.72
N ASN A 80 -8.56 21.41 -2.93
CA ASN A 80 -9.90 21.80 -3.38
C ASN A 80 -10.31 21.21 -4.74
N SER A 81 -9.53 20.28 -5.30
CA SER A 81 -9.78 19.73 -6.63
C SER A 81 -9.51 18.23 -6.73
N TYR A 82 -10.27 17.55 -7.60
CA TYR A 82 -9.96 16.18 -8.02
C TYR A 82 -8.94 16.22 -9.15
N LEU A 83 -7.68 15.96 -8.80
CA LEU A 83 -6.58 15.95 -9.75
C LEU A 83 -6.67 14.79 -10.74
N SER A 84 -6.19 14.98 -11.96
CA SER A 84 -5.83 13.87 -12.86
C SER A 84 -4.63 13.10 -12.31
N TYR A 85 -4.43 11.87 -12.76
CA TYR A 85 -3.26 11.07 -12.39
C TYR A 85 -1.95 11.75 -12.78
N GLY A 86 -1.93 12.45 -13.93
CA GLY A 86 -0.78 13.24 -14.36
C GLY A 86 -0.45 14.38 -13.39
N GLU A 87 -1.45 15.10 -12.91
CA GLU A 87 -1.27 16.16 -11.89
C GLU A 87 -0.83 15.58 -10.54
N ILE A 88 -1.35 14.41 -10.15
CA ILE A 88 -0.90 13.70 -8.94
C ILE A 88 0.59 13.38 -9.04
N LEU A 89 1.06 12.83 -10.17
CA LEU A 89 2.48 12.56 -10.38
C LEU A 89 3.33 13.84 -10.31
N GLN A 90 2.87 14.93 -10.91
CA GLN A 90 3.54 16.23 -10.82
C GLN A 90 3.66 16.72 -9.38
N TYR A 91 2.62 16.58 -8.56
CA TYR A 91 2.66 16.93 -7.14
C TYR A 91 3.65 16.06 -6.35
N LEU A 92 3.68 14.75 -6.60
CA LEU A 92 4.63 13.85 -5.96
C LEU A 92 6.09 14.20 -6.32
N ASP A 93 6.35 14.49 -7.60
CA ASP A 93 7.67 14.92 -8.06
C ASP A 93 8.08 16.28 -7.49
N TYR A 94 7.14 17.23 -7.39
CA TYR A 94 7.34 18.50 -6.70
C TYR A 94 7.83 18.26 -5.26
N LEU A 95 7.15 17.42 -4.50
CA LEU A 95 7.52 17.13 -3.11
C LEU A 95 8.89 16.44 -3.00
N ARG A 96 9.18 15.49 -3.89
CA ARG A 96 10.49 14.82 -3.93
C ARG A 96 11.63 15.81 -4.15
N LEU A 97 11.44 16.78 -5.04
CA LEU A 97 12.46 17.78 -5.37
C LEU A 97 12.58 18.82 -4.25
N ARG A 98 11.46 19.24 -3.67
CA ARG A 98 11.41 20.29 -2.64
C ARG A 98 11.88 19.82 -1.26
N TYR A 99 11.58 18.56 -0.91
CA TYR A 99 11.78 17.98 0.42
C TYR A 99 12.66 16.72 0.38
N CYS A 100 13.68 16.71 -0.48
CA CYS A 100 14.53 15.54 -0.77
C CYS A 100 15.27 14.95 0.45
N GLU A 101 15.40 15.71 1.54
CA GLU A 101 16.02 15.29 2.80
C GLU A 101 15.21 14.19 3.51
N PHE A 102 13.87 14.23 3.40
CA PHE A 102 12.97 13.33 4.11
C PHE A 102 11.86 12.75 3.23
N VAL A 103 11.80 13.11 1.95
CA VAL A 103 10.84 12.57 0.97
C VAL A 103 11.56 11.75 -0.09
N LYS A 104 11.07 10.52 -0.33
CA LYS A 104 11.50 9.66 -1.45
C LYS A 104 10.28 9.17 -2.22
N LEU A 105 10.44 8.95 -3.53
CA LEU A 105 9.41 8.30 -4.34
C LEU A 105 9.84 6.90 -4.71
N HIS A 106 8.90 5.97 -4.63
CA HIS A 106 9.03 4.59 -5.01
C HIS A 106 8.07 4.28 -6.16
N THR A 107 8.47 3.37 -7.04
CA THR A 107 7.57 2.76 -8.02
C THR A 107 7.33 1.33 -7.59
N LEU A 108 6.09 0.99 -7.27
CA LEU A 108 5.70 -0.35 -6.83
C LEU A 108 5.70 -1.31 -8.01
N GLY A 109 5.24 -0.81 -9.15
CA GLY A 109 5.16 -1.53 -10.41
C GLY A 109 4.44 -0.69 -11.45
N LEU A 110 3.95 -1.33 -12.50
CA LEU A 110 3.13 -0.71 -13.52
C LEU A 110 1.71 -1.30 -13.45
N SER A 111 0.69 -0.49 -13.72
CA SER A 111 -0.67 -0.95 -13.95
C SER A 111 -0.79 -1.71 -15.29
N TYR A 112 -1.97 -2.24 -15.57
CA TYR A 112 -2.23 -2.94 -16.83
C TYR A 112 -1.93 -2.06 -18.06
N GLU A 113 -2.43 -0.82 -18.10
CA GLU A 113 -2.18 0.17 -19.16
C GLU A 113 -0.83 0.89 -19.00
N ARG A 114 0.11 0.29 -18.24
CA ARG A 114 1.53 0.70 -18.12
C ARG A 114 1.75 2.05 -17.42
N ARG A 115 0.81 2.51 -16.59
CA ARG A 115 1.02 3.67 -15.71
C ARG A 115 1.81 3.25 -14.47
N PRO A 116 2.83 4.01 -14.04
CA PRO A 116 3.59 3.66 -12.84
C PRO A 116 2.69 3.75 -11.62
N ILE A 117 2.74 2.81 -10.68
CA ILE A 117 2.05 2.90 -9.39
C ILE A 117 3.06 3.48 -8.39
N ARG A 118 2.83 4.73 -7.97
CA ARG A 118 3.79 5.49 -7.14
C ARG A 118 3.42 5.48 -5.67
N ALA A 119 4.44 5.40 -4.83
CA ALA A 119 4.34 5.69 -3.42
C ALA A 119 5.31 6.79 -3.02
N ILE A 120 4.91 7.58 -2.04
CA ILE A 120 5.75 8.55 -1.37
C ILE A 120 6.14 8.01 0.01
N GLU A 121 7.43 7.95 0.27
CA GLU A 121 8.00 7.67 1.59
C GLU A 121 8.34 9.01 2.24
N ILE A 122 7.77 9.27 3.41
CA ILE A 122 8.05 10.44 4.25
C ILE A 122 8.72 9.92 5.51
N HIS A 123 10.01 10.20 5.64
CA HIS A 123 10.85 9.73 6.73
C HIS A 123 11.71 10.85 7.27
N TRP A 124 11.19 11.54 8.30
CA TRP A 124 11.86 12.70 8.88
C TRP A 124 13.15 12.34 9.62
N ASN A 125 13.23 11.19 10.28
CA ASN A 125 14.45 10.76 10.98
C ASN A 125 15.44 10.00 10.08
N SER A 126 15.41 10.23 8.76
CA SER A 126 16.41 9.62 7.88
C SER A 126 17.81 10.17 8.20
N GLU A 127 18.86 9.36 8.01
CA GLU A 127 20.25 9.78 8.23
C GLU A 127 20.59 11.12 7.54
N ARG A 128 20.02 11.37 6.35
CA ARG A 128 20.20 12.62 5.60
C ARG A 128 19.64 13.83 6.34
N ASN A 129 18.45 13.70 6.92
CA ASN A 129 17.79 14.80 7.61
C ASN A 129 18.35 15.04 9.04
N LEU A 130 19.02 14.06 9.65
CA LEU A 130 19.72 14.28 10.94
C LEU A 130 20.85 15.31 10.79
N TRP A 131 21.58 15.26 9.68
CA TRP A 131 22.61 16.27 9.35
C TRP A 131 21.99 17.64 9.03
N ALA A 132 20.86 17.67 8.32
CA ALA A 132 20.14 18.92 8.05
C ALA A 132 19.61 19.57 9.35
N GLN A 133 19.07 18.77 10.27
CA GLN A 133 18.63 19.23 11.60
C GLN A 133 19.79 19.76 12.44
N ALA A 134 20.94 19.06 12.47
CA ALA A 134 22.13 19.52 13.16
C ALA A 134 22.65 20.86 12.62
N LYS A 135 22.49 21.10 11.31
CA LYS A 135 22.88 22.34 10.62
C LYS A 135 21.90 23.50 10.86
N GLU A 136 20.60 23.22 10.94
CA GLU A 136 19.55 24.22 11.21
C GLU A 136 19.61 24.72 12.67
N ASN A 137 19.99 23.84 13.62
CA ASN A 137 20.12 24.16 15.03
C ASN A 137 21.35 25.03 15.42
N ARG A 138 22.18 25.47 14.46
CA ARG A 138 23.32 26.43 14.61
C ARG A 138 23.78 26.71 16.05
N ILE A 139 24.34 25.70 16.72
CA ILE A 139 25.19 25.94 17.90
C ILE A 139 26.48 26.56 17.37
N SER A 140 26.66 27.85 17.63
CA SER A 140 27.82 28.63 17.19
C SER A 140 29.04 28.45 18.11
N SER A 141 29.07 27.39 18.93
CA SER A 141 30.18 27.05 19.80
C SER A 141 30.07 25.60 20.28
N ALA A 142 30.82 24.68 19.66
CA ALA A 142 31.90 23.96 20.33
C ALA A 142 32.21 22.56 19.73
N PRO A 143 33.48 22.12 19.82
CA PRO A 143 34.00 20.90 19.20
C PRO A 143 33.92 19.68 20.13
N SER A 144 33.83 18.49 19.53
CA SER A 144 34.15 17.16 20.09
C SER A 144 33.36 16.59 21.29
N THR A 145 32.63 17.39 22.08
CA THR A 145 31.94 16.86 23.28
C THR A 145 30.50 16.38 23.00
N TYR A 146 29.97 16.60 21.80
CA TYR A 146 28.55 16.37 21.47
C TYR A 146 28.22 14.97 20.92
N CYS A 147 29.11 13.98 21.05
CA CYS A 147 28.80 12.58 20.76
C CYS A 147 28.05 11.87 21.91
N GLY A 148 28.03 12.46 23.12
CA GLY A 148 27.36 11.89 24.29
C GLY A 148 25.88 12.23 24.40
N GLU A 149 25.49 13.49 24.20
CA GLU A 149 24.10 13.96 24.44
C GLU A 149 23.13 13.67 23.27
N LEU A 150 23.63 13.48 22.05
CA LEU A 150 22.81 12.96 20.94
C LEU A 150 22.37 11.50 21.17
N LYS A 151 22.92 10.83 22.18
CA LYS A 151 22.55 9.48 22.59
C LYS A 151 21.31 9.46 23.52
N GLU A 152 20.93 10.62 24.07
CA GLU A 152 19.88 10.74 25.10
C GLU A 152 18.62 11.47 24.61
N LEU A 153 18.72 12.26 23.54
CA LEU A 153 17.58 12.43 22.66
C LEU A 153 17.33 11.08 22.02
N GLU A 154 16.26 10.38 22.40
CA GLU A 154 15.72 9.21 21.69
C GLU A 154 15.46 9.55 20.21
N LEU A 155 16.53 9.63 19.44
CA LEU A 155 16.57 9.32 18.04
C LEU A 155 16.21 7.85 18.02
N CYS A 156 14.91 7.57 17.86
CA CYS A 156 14.45 6.26 17.40
C CYS A 156 15.43 5.84 16.32
N ALA A 157 16.31 4.89 16.62
CA ALA A 157 17.22 4.35 15.63
C ALA A 157 16.32 3.95 14.46
N PRO A 158 16.37 4.64 13.31
CA PRO A 158 15.38 4.44 12.25
C PRO A 158 15.40 3.02 11.67
N GLU A 159 16.45 2.30 12.05
CA GLU A 159 16.84 0.95 11.70
C GLU A 159 16.26 -0.13 12.64
N ARG A 160 15.80 0.20 13.86
CA ARG A 160 15.37 -0.80 14.87
C ARG A 160 13.89 -0.64 15.24
N GLY A 161 13.06 -1.51 14.67
CA GLY A 161 11.69 -1.74 15.12
C GLY A 161 10.59 -1.38 14.11
N ARG A 162 9.37 -1.74 14.48
CA ARG A 162 8.17 -1.60 13.65
C ARG A 162 7.57 -0.20 13.79
N ASN A 163 7.96 0.73 12.92
CA ASN A 163 7.58 2.15 12.99
C ASN A 163 6.98 2.70 11.69
N THR A 164 6.64 1.83 10.74
CA THR A 164 6.15 2.26 9.42
C THR A 164 4.63 2.21 9.33
N VAL A 165 4.01 3.33 8.98
CA VAL A 165 2.60 3.43 8.62
C VAL A 165 2.50 3.35 7.09
N PHE A 166 1.66 2.44 6.61
CA PHE A 166 1.35 2.28 5.20
C PHE A 166 -0.09 2.71 4.95
N ILE A 167 -0.30 3.66 4.04
CA ILE A 167 -1.65 4.13 3.67
C ILE A 167 -1.82 3.93 2.16
N GLU A 168 -2.91 3.30 1.75
CA GLU A 168 -3.29 3.22 0.34
C GLU A 168 -4.69 3.77 0.09
N ALA A 169 -4.88 4.32 -1.12
CA ALA A 169 -6.13 4.86 -1.59
C ALA A 169 -6.31 4.61 -3.10
N GLY A 170 -7.51 4.89 -3.59
CA GLY A 170 -7.80 4.77 -5.02
C GLY A 170 -7.72 3.35 -5.55
N THR A 171 -7.90 2.34 -4.69
CA THR A 171 -8.02 0.93 -5.11
C THR A 171 -9.29 0.72 -5.94
N HIS A 172 -10.41 1.33 -5.53
CA HIS A 172 -11.60 1.44 -6.38
C HIS A 172 -11.62 2.78 -7.12
N ALA A 173 -11.72 2.70 -8.43
CA ALA A 173 -11.55 3.83 -9.33
C ALA A 173 -12.50 5.03 -9.12
N ARG A 174 -13.75 4.77 -8.77
CA ARG A 174 -14.78 5.82 -8.59
C ARG A 174 -14.67 6.57 -7.28
N GLU A 175 -13.94 6.06 -6.29
CA GLU A 175 -13.91 6.59 -4.92
C GLU A 175 -12.96 7.80 -4.83
N TRP A 176 -13.22 8.85 -5.61
CA TRP A 176 -12.28 9.95 -5.84
C TRP A 176 -11.83 10.66 -4.56
N ILE A 177 -12.73 10.76 -3.59
CA ILE A 177 -12.43 11.40 -2.30
C ILE A 177 -11.29 10.69 -1.55
N THR A 178 -11.11 9.38 -1.71
CA THR A 178 -10.03 8.62 -1.07
C THR A 178 -8.65 9.09 -1.54
N VAL A 179 -8.51 9.34 -2.84
CA VAL A 179 -7.29 9.85 -3.45
C VAL A 179 -6.97 11.23 -2.89
N THR A 180 -7.97 12.12 -2.81
CA THR A 180 -7.75 13.47 -2.29
C THR A 180 -7.43 13.46 -0.79
N VAL A 181 -8.05 12.59 0.02
CA VAL A 181 -7.67 12.41 1.43
C VAL A 181 -6.24 11.91 1.56
N ALA A 182 -5.79 10.98 0.73
CA ALA A 182 -4.40 10.52 0.74
C ALA A 182 -3.43 11.66 0.38
N LEU A 183 -3.74 12.48 -0.62
CA LEU A 183 -2.95 13.67 -0.97
C LEU A 183 -2.97 14.71 0.15
N HIS A 184 -4.08 14.88 0.86
CA HIS A 184 -4.17 15.74 2.02
C HIS A 184 -3.28 15.24 3.16
N CYS A 185 -3.24 13.92 3.42
CA CYS A 185 -2.31 13.34 4.39
C CYS A 185 -0.85 13.65 4.02
N ILE A 186 -0.51 13.51 2.73
CA ILE A 186 0.82 13.85 2.21
C ILE A 186 1.11 15.34 2.42
N HIS A 187 0.16 16.23 2.10
CA HIS A 187 0.29 17.67 2.31
C HIS A 187 0.54 18.02 3.79
N GLN A 188 -0.19 17.37 4.71
CA GLN A 188 -0.03 17.57 6.14
C GLN A 188 1.36 17.14 6.62
N LEU A 189 1.83 15.97 6.18
CA LEU A 189 3.11 15.39 6.60
C LEU A 189 4.34 16.02 5.94
N THR A 190 4.18 16.77 4.84
CA THR A 190 5.28 17.42 4.12
C THR A 190 5.24 18.94 4.29
N GLU A 191 4.26 19.61 3.70
CA GLU A 191 4.18 21.07 3.63
C GLU A 191 3.69 21.70 4.95
N LYS A 192 2.96 20.94 5.78
CA LYS A 192 2.55 21.33 7.14
C LYS A 192 3.27 20.52 8.23
N ASN A 193 4.40 19.91 7.89
CA ASN A 193 5.18 19.04 8.78
C ASN A 193 5.45 19.62 10.19
N GLY A 194 5.63 20.94 10.30
CA GLY A 194 5.87 21.64 11.57
C GLY A 194 4.76 21.43 12.61
N ARG A 195 3.52 21.15 12.16
CA ARG A 195 2.37 20.87 13.03
C ARG A 195 2.27 19.41 13.48
N HIS A 196 3.09 18.52 12.92
CA HIS A 196 3.01 17.07 13.13
C HIS A 196 4.38 16.46 13.45
N ARG A 197 5.28 17.25 14.05
CA ARG A 197 6.64 16.82 14.42
C ARG A 197 6.62 15.63 15.39
N GLU A 198 5.62 15.56 16.26
CA GLU A 198 5.42 14.47 17.20
C GLU A 198 5.20 13.13 16.49
N LEU A 199 4.52 13.13 15.34
CA LEU A 199 4.33 11.94 14.51
C LEU A 199 5.59 11.64 13.70
N LEU A 200 6.13 12.65 13.02
CA LEU A 200 7.26 12.50 12.11
C LEU A 200 8.56 12.05 12.82
N ARG A 201 8.72 12.38 14.10
CA ARG A 201 9.83 11.88 14.94
C ARG A 201 9.70 10.42 15.35
N LYS A 202 8.51 9.82 15.22
CA LYS A 202 8.21 8.47 15.73
C LYS A 202 7.90 7.48 14.63
N LEU A 203 7.32 7.96 13.53
CA LEU A 203 6.76 7.16 12.47
C LEU A 203 7.36 7.51 11.12
N ARG A 204 7.57 6.47 10.32
CA ARG A 204 7.82 6.56 8.88
C ARG A 204 6.51 6.34 8.14
N PHE A 205 6.20 7.19 7.16
CA PHE A 205 4.98 7.05 6.36
C PHE A 205 5.30 6.58 4.95
N PHE A 206 4.52 5.63 4.45
CA PHE A 206 4.56 5.14 3.08
C PHE A 206 3.15 5.22 2.50
N ILE A 207 2.91 6.13 1.56
CA ILE A 207 1.56 6.46 1.09
C ILE A 207 1.46 6.20 -0.42
N VAL A 208 0.49 5.37 -0.81
CA VAL A 208 0.11 5.09 -2.21
C VAL A 208 -1.20 5.84 -2.50
N PRO A 209 -1.18 7.03 -3.11
CA PRO A 209 -2.41 7.81 -3.31
C PRO A 209 -3.36 7.18 -4.34
N VAL A 210 -2.84 6.40 -5.29
CA VAL A 210 -3.64 5.74 -6.33
C VAL A 210 -3.06 4.35 -6.62
N VAL A 211 -3.72 3.30 -6.12
CA VAL A 211 -3.36 1.91 -6.43
C VAL A 211 -3.81 1.49 -7.83
N ASN A 212 -4.98 1.97 -8.28
CA ASN A 212 -5.58 1.65 -9.58
C ASN A 212 -5.61 2.88 -10.51
N PRO A 213 -4.46 3.30 -11.07
CA PRO A 213 -4.37 4.54 -11.85
C PRO A 213 -5.16 4.48 -13.16
N ASP A 214 -5.26 3.29 -13.79
CA ASP A 214 -6.00 3.13 -15.04
C ASP A 214 -7.50 3.27 -14.82
N GLY A 215 -8.01 2.61 -13.78
CA GLY A 215 -9.40 2.75 -13.40
C GLY A 215 -9.73 4.18 -12.98
N TYR A 216 -8.86 4.83 -12.21
CA TYR A 216 -9.05 6.23 -11.78
C TYR A 216 -9.16 7.21 -12.96
N GLU A 217 -8.24 7.12 -13.92
CA GLU A 217 -8.31 7.93 -15.15
C GLU A 217 -9.57 7.63 -15.97
N TYR A 218 -9.94 6.35 -16.08
CA TYR A 218 -11.16 5.97 -16.78
C TYR A 218 -12.42 6.50 -16.08
N SER A 219 -12.44 6.52 -14.74
CA SER A 219 -13.60 7.00 -14.00
C SER A 219 -13.77 8.51 -14.14
N LYS A 220 -12.67 9.26 -14.08
CA LYS A 220 -12.60 10.70 -14.32
C LYS A 220 -13.07 11.12 -15.72
N ASN A 221 -12.66 10.37 -16.74
CA ASN A 221 -12.77 10.84 -18.13
C ASN A 221 -13.89 10.16 -18.94
N LYS A 222 -14.37 8.99 -18.52
CA LYS A 222 -15.29 8.16 -19.33
C LYS A 222 -16.50 7.65 -18.55
N ASN A 223 -16.30 7.08 -17.36
CA ASN A 223 -17.39 6.50 -16.57
C ASN A 223 -17.19 6.73 -15.07
N PRO A 224 -17.83 7.76 -14.47
CA PRO A 224 -17.64 8.09 -13.05
C PRO A 224 -18.08 6.97 -12.09
N ARG A 225 -18.83 5.97 -12.55
CA ARG A 225 -19.23 4.80 -11.75
C ARG A 225 -18.27 3.61 -11.85
N TRP A 226 -17.20 3.71 -12.64
CA TRP A 226 -16.23 2.63 -12.85
C TRP A 226 -15.48 2.32 -11.55
N ARG A 227 -15.45 1.04 -11.16
CA ARG A 227 -14.85 0.57 -9.89
C ARG A 227 -13.54 -0.19 -10.09
N LYS A 228 -13.52 -1.10 -11.06
CA LYS A 228 -12.48 -2.11 -11.28
C LYS A 228 -11.19 -1.51 -11.86
N ASN A 229 -10.14 -2.30 -12.05
CA ASN A 229 -9.04 -1.92 -12.93
C ASN A 229 -9.45 -1.98 -14.41
N ARG A 230 -8.49 -1.93 -15.34
CA ARG A 230 -8.74 -1.84 -16.79
C ARG A 230 -8.22 -3.00 -17.62
N ARG A 231 -7.83 -4.13 -17.00
CA ARG A 231 -7.44 -5.34 -17.72
C ARG A 231 -8.65 -5.93 -18.49
N PRO A 232 -8.63 -6.07 -19.82
CA PRO A 232 -9.64 -6.82 -20.56
C PRO A 232 -9.50 -8.33 -20.30
N HIS A 233 -10.62 -9.04 -20.37
CA HIS A 233 -10.67 -10.50 -20.25
C HIS A 233 -11.03 -11.09 -21.61
N ASP A 234 -10.24 -12.08 -22.06
CA ASP A 234 -10.29 -12.62 -23.41
C ASP A 234 -11.61 -13.37 -23.72
N ASP A 235 -12.23 -13.95 -22.70
CA ASP A 235 -13.31 -14.93 -22.89
C ASP A 235 -14.72 -14.33 -23.02
N ASP A 236 -14.95 -13.10 -22.52
CA ASP A 236 -16.31 -12.56 -22.35
C ASP A 236 -16.50 -11.08 -22.77
N GLY A 237 -15.45 -10.42 -23.30
CA GLY A 237 -15.49 -8.99 -23.68
C GLY A 237 -15.67 -8.01 -22.51
N TYR A 238 -15.67 -8.50 -21.26
CA TYR A 238 -15.71 -7.67 -20.06
C TYR A 238 -14.34 -7.15 -19.69
N VAL A 239 -14.31 -5.94 -19.13
CA VAL A 239 -13.08 -5.29 -18.68
C VAL A 239 -13.07 -5.15 -17.17
N GLY A 240 -11.93 -5.44 -16.57
CA GLY A 240 -11.53 -5.11 -15.21
C GLY A 240 -11.77 -6.23 -14.21
N THR A 241 -10.99 -6.18 -13.14
CA THR A 241 -11.07 -7.00 -11.93
C THR A 241 -11.22 -6.07 -10.72
N ASP A 242 -11.97 -6.50 -9.70
CA ASP A 242 -12.00 -5.81 -8.42
C ASP A 242 -10.69 -6.06 -7.66
N CYS A 243 -9.81 -5.06 -7.64
CA CYS A 243 -8.52 -5.17 -6.96
C CYS A 243 -8.65 -5.57 -5.49
N ASN A 244 -9.74 -5.18 -4.81
CA ASN A 244 -9.96 -5.54 -3.40
C ASN A 244 -10.68 -6.89 -3.21
N ARG A 245 -10.64 -7.76 -4.23
CA ARG A 245 -11.05 -9.17 -4.20
C ARG A 245 -9.98 -10.11 -4.76
N ASN A 246 -8.83 -9.57 -5.17
CA ASN A 246 -7.82 -10.28 -5.95
C ASN A 246 -6.58 -10.71 -5.14
N PHE A 247 -6.60 -10.56 -3.81
CA PHE A 247 -5.48 -11.00 -2.96
C PHE A 247 -5.61 -12.50 -2.60
N ASP A 248 -4.47 -13.17 -2.44
CA ASP A 248 -4.40 -14.59 -2.06
C ASP A 248 -4.69 -14.81 -0.57
N ILE A 249 -5.95 -14.57 -0.19
CA ILE A 249 -6.48 -14.89 1.13
C ILE A 249 -7.97 -15.21 1.00
N HIS A 250 -8.30 -16.49 1.22
CA HIS A 250 -9.66 -17.00 1.04
C HIS A 250 -10.27 -16.66 -0.34
N TRP A 251 -9.42 -16.44 -1.36
CA TRP A 251 -9.82 -15.92 -2.67
C TRP A 251 -10.90 -16.79 -3.34
N ASP A 252 -10.79 -18.11 -3.21
CA ASP A 252 -11.75 -19.09 -3.75
C ASP A 252 -13.17 -18.94 -3.17
N GLN A 253 -13.34 -18.25 -2.04
CA GLN A 253 -14.65 -17.94 -1.47
C GLN A 253 -15.34 -16.76 -2.19
N CYS A 254 -14.61 -16.01 -3.02
CA CYS A 254 -15.17 -14.93 -3.81
C CYS A 254 -15.85 -15.46 -5.08
N LYS A 255 -17.15 -15.77 -4.99
CA LYS A 255 -17.93 -16.22 -6.16
C LYS A 255 -18.53 -15.01 -6.89
N SER A 256 -17.89 -14.55 -7.98
CA SER A 256 -18.40 -13.47 -8.82
C SER A 256 -17.98 -13.63 -10.29
N LYS A 257 -18.77 -13.09 -11.22
CA LYS A 257 -18.56 -13.20 -12.68
C LYS A 257 -17.89 -11.93 -13.23
N ALA A 258 -17.16 -12.04 -14.34
CA ALA A 258 -16.39 -10.94 -14.97
C ALA A 258 -17.18 -9.63 -15.17
N LYS A 259 -18.49 -9.73 -15.50
CA LYS A 259 -19.38 -8.58 -15.66
C LYS A 259 -19.69 -7.79 -14.39
N ARG A 260 -19.46 -8.36 -13.20
CA ARG A 260 -19.83 -7.76 -11.92
C ARG A 260 -18.70 -6.89 -11.39
N ASN A 261 -19.08 -5.90 -10.59
CA ASN A 261 -18.16 -4.98 -9.92
C ASN A 261 -17.26 -5.65 -8.86
N THR A 262 -17.58 -6.88 -8.46
CA THR A 262 -16.88 -7.67 -7.44
C THR A 262 -16.11 -8.85 -8.03
N TYR A 263 -15.87 -8.87 -9.34
CA TYR A 263 -15.13 -9.95 -9.99
C TYR A 263 -13.72 -10.08 -9.38
N PRO A 264 -13.33 -11.24 -8.82
CA PRO A 264 -12.05 -11.39 -8.13
C PRO A 264 -10.85 -11.62 -9.05
N GLY A 265 -11.08 -11.76 -10.36
CA GLY A 265 -10.06 -12.12 -11.35
C GLY A 265 -10.08 -13.62 -11.65
N ASP A 266 -9.15 -14.08 -12.47
CA ASP A 266 -9.08 -15.47 -12.92
C ASP A 266 -8.29 -16.35 -11.92
N LYS A 267 -7.45 -15.72 -11.10
CA LYS A 267 -6.66 -16.32 -10.02
C LYS A 267 -6.23 -15.24 -9.03
N PRO A 268 -5.81 -15.61 -7.80
CA PRO A 268 -5.19 -14.67 -6.89
C PRO A 268 -4.02 -13.96 -7.56
N PHE A 269 -3.91 -12.66 -7.32
CA PHE A 269 -2.89 -11.80 -7.92
C PHE A 269 -2.88 -11.85 -9.45
N SER A 270 -4.00 -12.09 -10.12
CA SER A 270 -4.07 -11.95 -11.59
C SER A 270 -3.66 -10.54 -12.03
N GLU A 271 -4.00 -9.52 -11.25
CA GLU A 271 -3.79 -8.12 -11.61
C GLU A 271 -2.37 -7.60 -11.26
N PRO A 272 -1.75 -6.79 -12.12
CA PRO A 272 -0.43 -6.23 -11.84
C PRO A 272 -0.46 -5.22 -10.68
N GLU A 273 -1.58 -4.52 -10.47
CA GLU A 273 -1.75 -3.57 -9.37
C GLU A 273 -1.67 -4.27 -8.00
N THR A 274 -2.40 -5.38 -7.82
CA THR A 274 -2.43 -6.12 -6.55
C THR A 274 -1.12 -6.86 -6.29
N LYS A 275 -0.49 -7.42 -7.34
CA LYS A 275 0.88 -7.99 -7.26
C LYS A 275 1.88 -6.96 -6.73
N SER A 276 1.90 -5.78 -7.34
CA SER A 276 2.85 -4.71 -7.01
C SER A 276 2.67 -4.23 -5.57
N LEU A 277 1.41 -4.09 -5.12
CA LEU A 277 1.09 -3.73 -3.75
C LEU A 277 1.54 -4.81 -2.75
N ALA A 278 1.21 -6.08 -3.00
CA ALA A 278 1.60 -7.19 -2.14
C ALA A 278 3.14 -7.33 -2.02
N GLN A 279 3.87 -7.18 -3.13
CA GLN A 279 5.34 -7.20 -3.12
C GLN A 279 5.93 -6.08 -2.27
N MET A 280 5.35 -4.88 -2.33
CA MET A 280 5.82 -3.76 -1.51
C MET A 280 5.53 -3.97 -0.02
N LEU A 281 4.35 -4.50 0.33
CA LEU A 281 4.03 -4.83 1.72
C LEU A 281 5.01 -5.85 2.30
N HIS A 282 5.31 -6.92 1.55
CA HIS A 282 6.33 -7.90 1.96
C HIS A 282 7.74 -7.31 2.04
N LYS A 283 8.12 -6.41 1.13
CA LYS A 283 9.42 -5.74 1.18
C LYS A 283 9.59 -4.85 2.41
N LEU A 284 8.51 -4.24 2.89
CA LEU A 284 8.53 -3.37 4.07
C LEU A 284 8.35 -4.14 5.38
N ALA A 285 7.77 -5.34 5.35
CA ALA A 285 7.71 -6.24 6.50
C ALA A 285 9.14 -6.64 6.95
N PRO A 286 9.40 -6.80 8.26
CA PRO A 286 8.47 -6.67 9.39
C PRO A 286 8.35 -5.25 9.97
N LYS A 287 8.86 -4.21 9.28
CA LYS A 287 8.90 -2.83 9.81
C LYS A 287 7.54 -2.12 9.81
N LEU A 288 6.50 -2.72 9.22
CA LEU A 288 5.13 -2.18 9.11
C LEU A 288 4.36 -2.33 10.44
N LEU A 289 4.00 -1.19 11.05
CA LEU A 289 3.21 -1.10 12.29
C LEU A 289 1.71 -1.07 12.00
N PHE A 290 1.33 -0.22 11.05
CA PHE A 290 -0.04 0.14 10.81
C PHE A 290 -0.29 0.22 9.31
N PHE A 291 -1.28 -0.53 8.83
CA PHE A 291 -1.78 -0.48 7.47
C PHE A 291 -3.19 0.10 7.46
N LEU A 292 -3.41 1.12 6.63
CA LEU A 292 -4.71 1.77 6.45
C LEU A 292 -5.10 1.78 4.97
N SER A 293 -6.23 1.17 4.66
CA SER A 293 -6.89 1.22 3.36
C SER A 293 -7.98 2.27 3.37
N LEU A 294 -7.95 3.23 2.43
CA LEU A 294 -8.96 4.28 2.30
C LEU A 294 -9.97 3.92 1.21
N HIS A 295 -11.24 3.85 1.60
CA HIS A 295 -12.38 3.57 0.72
C HIS A 295 -13.49 4.60 0.88
N SER A 296 -14.49 4.59 0.00
CA SER A 296 -15.74 5.34 0.22
C SER A 296 -16.94 4.68 -0.45
N TYR A 297 -18.16 4.81 0.05
CA TYR A 297 -18.59 5.62 1.20
C TYR A 297 -19.42 4.77 2.16
N ALA A 298 -19.21 4.96 3.47
CA ALA A 298 -20.05 4.32 4.49
C ALA A 298 -19.96 4.94 5.90
N GLN A 299 -18.99 5.83 6.17
CA GLN A 299 -18.72 6.35 7.52
C GLN A 299 -18.41 5.22 8.52
N CYS A 300 -17.50 4.33 8.16
CA CYS A 300 -17.06 3.27 9.08
C CYS A 300 -15.54 3.09 9.07
N ILE A 301 -15.02 2.64 10.21
CA ILE A 301 -13.63 2.23 10.36
C ILE A 301 -13.67 0.76 10.79
N MET A 302 -13.18 -0.11 9.93
CA MET A 302 -13.32 -1.55 10.11
C MET A 302 -11.96 -2.22 10.20
N TYR A 303 -11.93 -3.35 10.90
CA TYR A 303 -10.78 -4.24 11.02
C TYR A 303 -11.12 -5.63 10.46
N PRO A 304 -10.13 -6.49 10.16
CA PRO A 304 -10.38 -7.88 9.79
C PRO A 304 -11.32 -8.62 10.76
N TRP A 305 -11.99 -9.68 10.36
CA TRP A 305 -11.95 -10.29 9.04
C TRP A 305 -13.11 -9.80 8.16
N GLY A 306 -12.82 -9.67 6.87
CA GLY A 306 -13.84 -9.60 5.82
C GLY A 306 -14.34 -10.98 5.44
N HIS A 307 -13.43 -11.96 5.31
CA HIS A 307 -13.76 -13.30 4.82
C HIS A 307 -14.47 -14.20 5.85
N SER A 308 -14.52 -13.81 7.13
CA SER A 308 -15.12 -14.58 8.21
C SER A 308 -15.90 -13.69 9.18
N LYS A 309 -16.95 -14.27 9.81
CA LYS A 309 -17.67 -13.64 10.93
C LYS A 309 -16.91 -13.71 12.26
N SER A 310 -15.90 -14.59 12.36
CA SER A 310 -15.03 -14.64 13.54
C SER A 310 -14.22 -13.36 13.67
N LEU A 311 -13.84 -13.03 14.90
CA LEU A 311 -12.92 -11.93 15.18
C LEU A 311 -11.48 -12.44 15.16
N PRO A 312 -10.52 -11.64 14.66
CA PRO A 312 -9.11 -11.92 14.84
C PRO A 312 -8.73 -11.94 16.32
N GLN A 313 -7.66 -12.67 16.68
CA GLN A 313 -7.22 -12.79 18.06
C GLN A 313 -6.87 -11.43 18.69
N GLU A 314 -6.20 -10.55 17.95
CA GLU A 314 -5.79 -9.21 18.41
C GLU A 314 -6.78 -8.10 18.03
N TYR A 315 -8.05 -8.41 17.74
CA TYR A 315 -9.00 -7.40 17.25
C TYR A 315 -9.14 -6.19 18.19
N LYS A 316 -8.99 -6.37 19.51
CA LYS A 316 -9.09 -5.27 20.50
C LYS A 316 -8.02 -4.19 20.29
N LEU A 317 -6.83 -4.55 19.81
CA LEU A 317 -5.77 -3.58 19.50
C LEU A 317 -6.20 -2.70 18.31
N MET A 318 -6.65 -3.34 17.22
CA MET A 318 -7.17 -2.64 16.03
C MET A 318 -8.42 -1.81 16.35
N GLU A 319 -9.32 -2.35 17.15
CA GLU A 319 -10.51 -1.64 17.62
C GLU A 319 -10.15 -0.39 18.43
N SER A 320 -9.16 -0.47 19.33
CA SER A 320 -8.71 0.71 20.09
C SER A 320 -8.21 1.84 19.18
N VAL A 321 -7.49 1.50 18.11
CA VAL A 321 -7.00 2.45 17.11
C VAL A 321 -8.17 3.04 16.31
N ALA A 322 -9.10 2.21 15.85
CA ALA A 322 -10.30 2.66 15.14
C ALA A 322 -11.18 3.58 16.00
N MET A 323 -11.31 3.28 17.29
CA MET A 323 -12.07 4.06 18.26
C MET A 323 -11.43 5.42 18.52
N ALA A 324 -10.10 5.50 18.56
CA ALA A 324 -9.38 6.77 18.66
C ALA A 324 -9.73 7.71 17.49
N ALA A 325 -9.71 7.19 16.25
CA ALA A 325 -10.15 7.95 15.07
C ALA A 325 -11.60 8.41 15.18
N ARG A 326 -12.52 7.48 15.49
CA ARG A 326 -13.95 7.77 15.62
C ARG A 326 -14.20 8.89 16.62
N ASN A 327 -13.58 8.80 17.79
CA ASN A 327 -13.76 9.79 18.86
C ASN A 327 -13.20 11.15 18.43
N ALA A 328 -12.02 11.18 17.80
CA ALA A 328 -11.41 12.40 17.29
C ALA A 328 -12.27 13.11 16.23
N ILE A 329 -12.84 12.34 15.28
CA ILE A 329 -13.74 12.87 14.26
C ILE A 329 -15.03 13.41 14.90
N LYS A 330 -15.63 12.65 15.82
CA LYS A 330 -16.83 13.09 16.54
C LYS A 330 -16.58 14.38 17.32
N SER A 331 -15.41 14.52 17.95
CA SER A 331 -15.02 15.77 18.64
C SER A 331 -14.73 16.92 17.67
N TYR A 332 -14.24 16.64 16.46
CA TYR A 332 -13.91 17.66 15.46
C TYR A 332 -15.15 18.33 14.87
N ASN A 333 -16.18 17.55 14.50
CA ASN A 333 -17.36 18.11 13.83
C ASN A 333 -18.68 17.36 14.11
N GLY A 334 -18.72 16.49 15.12
CA GLY A 334 -19.91 15.73 15.50
C GLY A 334 -20.20 14.51 14.65
N ARG A 335 -19.48 14.26 13.53
CA ARG A 335 -19.77 13.11 12.66
C ARG A 335 -19.46 11.79 13.36
N TYR A 336 -20.41 10.85 13.28
CA TYR A 336 -20.26 9.53 13.87
C TYR A 336 -19.80 8.50 12.82
N TYR A 337 -18.74 7.76 13.15
CA TYR A 337 -18.28 6.60 12.39
C TYR A 337 -18.61 5.31 13.14
N ARG A 338 -19.08 4.30 12.43
CA ARG A 338 -19.25 2.94 12.97
C ARG A 338 -17.90 2.24 13.05
N VAL A 339 -17.70 1.44 14.10
CA VAL A 339 -16.47 0.64 14.30
C VAL A 339 -16.86 -0.83 14.49
N GLY A 340 -16.11 -1.74 13.87
CA GLY A 340 -16.31 -3.18 14.02
C GLY A 340 -15.58 -3.99 12.95
N SER A 341 -15.69 -5.32 12.97
CA SER A 341 -15.10 -6.15 11.90
C SER A 341 -15.79 -5.90 10.56
N ILE A 342 -15.04 -6.05 9.46
CA ILE A 342 -15.53 -5.84 8.09
C ILE A 342 -16.80 -6.67 7.84
N SER A 343 -16.79 -7.96 8.15
CA SER A 343 -17.96 -8.83 7.94
C SER A 343 -19.19 -8.41 8.77
N ASN A 344 -18.99 -7.96 10.00
CA ASN A 344 -20.09 -7.57 10.90
C ASN A 344 -20.69 -6.21 10.54
N ILE A 345 -19.87 -5.26 10.08
CA ILE A 345 -20.33 -3.93 9.67
C ILE A 345 -21.03 -3.99 8.32
N THR A 346 -20.47 -4.71 7.34
CA THR A 346 -21.00 -4.83 5.98
C THR A 346 -22.11 -5.87 5.85
N LYS A 347 -22.28 -6.76 6.84
CA LYS A 347 -23.21 -7.90 6.83
C LYS A 347 -22.97 -8.87 5.66
N ARG A 348 -21.74 -8.92 5.15
CA ARG A 348 -21.35 -9.75 3.99
C ARG A 348 -19.96 -10.32 4.19
N ILE A 349 -19.71 -11.47 3.56
CA ILE A 349 -18.38 -12.04 3.46
C ILE A 349 -17.61 -11.35 2.33
N ILE A 350 -16.43 -10.87 2.65
CA ILE A 350 -15.51 -10.17 1.75
C ILE A 350 -14.19 -10.93 1.73
N ALA A 351 -14.06 -11.84 0.76
CA ALA A 351 -12.84 -12.60 0.50
C ALA A 351 -11.85 -11.84 -0.41
N GLY A 352 -10.56 -12.19 -0.33
CA GLY A 352 -9.53 -11.66 -1.21
C GLY A 352 -9.25 -10.16 -1.04
N SER A 353 -9.54 -9.58 0.13
CA SER A 353 -9.30 -8.16 0.40
C SER A 353 -7.86 -7.87 0.82
N VAL A 354 -7.38 -6.67 0.52
CA VAL A 354 -6.02 -6.23 0.88
C VAL A 354 -5.81 -6.15 2.39
N VAL A 355 -6.84 -5.76 3.15
CA VAL A 355 -6.77 -5.58 4.61
C VAL A 355 -6.67 -6.94 5.31
N ASP A 356 -7.48 -7.92 4.89
CA ASP A 356 -7.36 -9.29 5.37
C ASP A 356 -5.99 -9.85 5.01
N TYR A 357 -5.49 -9.62 3.78
CA TYR A 357 -4.18 -10.12 3.34
C TYR A 357 -3.02 -9.50 4.14
N ALA A 358 -3.06 -8.19 4.36
CA ALA A 358 -2.08 -7.45 5.14
C ALA A 358 -1.97 -7.98 6.58
N TYR A 359 -3.10 -8.27 7.22
CA TYR A 359 -3.12 -8.81 8.58
C TYR A 359 -2.79 -10.32 8.61
N GLY A 360 -3.50 -11.12 7.81
CA GLY A 360 -3.44 -12.57 7.85
C GLY A 360 -2.19 -13.19 7.25
N VAL A 361 -1.67 -12.60 6.17
CA VAL A 361 -0.53 -13.15 5.41
C VAL A 361 0.74 -12.34 5.65
N VAL A 362 0.69 -11.01 5.54
CA VAL A 362 1.88 -10.15 5.76
C VAL A 362 2.20 -9.97 7.25
N LYS A 363 1.24 -10.29 8.14
CA LYS A 363 1.39 -10.19 9.60
C LYS A 363 1.65 -8.76 10.10
N ILE A 364 1.00 -7.77 9.46
CA ILE A 364 1.00 -6.40 9.97
C ILE A 364 0.06 -6.33 11.19
N PRO A 365 0.50 -5.83 12.36
CA PRO A 365 -0.30 -5.95 13.59
C PRO A 365 -1.60 -5.16 13.59
N ILE A 366 -1.59 -3.97 12.98
CA ILE A 366 -2.74 -3.08 12.94
C ILE A 366 -3.13 -2.90 11.48
N CYS A 367 -4.28 -3.43 11.08
CA CYS A 367 -4.81 -3.30 9.72
C CYS A 367 -6.24 -2.77 9.79
N LEU A 368 -6.48 -1.60 9.19
CA LEU A 368 -7.80 -0.98 9.16
C LEU A 368 -8.20 -0.61 7.74
N VAL A 369 -9.51 -0.58 7.51
CA VAL A 369 -10.12 0.16 6.39
C VAL A 369 -10.92 1.31 6.96
N MET A 370 -10.80 2.48 6.35
CA MET A 370 -11.65 3.64 6.62
C MET A 370 -12.50 3.92 5.38
N GLU A 371 -13.80 3.69 5.50
CA GLU A 371 -14.81 4.09 4.53
C GLU A 371 -15.24 5.53 4.84
N LEU A 372 -14.74 6.45 4.04
CA LEU A 372 -14.96 7.89 4.15
C LEU A 372 -16.46 8.24 4.01
N PRO A 373 -16.86 9.45 4.43
CA PRO A 373 -18.25 9.83 4.43
C PRO A 373 -18.60 10.51 3.11
N SER A 374 -19.73 10.11 2.54
CA SER A 374 -20.30 10.79 1.38
C SER A 374 -21.71 10.27 1.10
N THR A 375 -22.48 9.90 2.13
CA THR A 375 -23.82 9.31 1.93
C THR A 375 -24.72 10.24 1.11
N GLU A 376 -24.60 11.55 1.32
CA GLU A 376 -25.35 12.60 0.62
C GLU A 376 -24.93 12.78 -0.85
N TYR A 377 -23.67 12.48 -1.20
CA TYR A 377 -23.10 12.82 -2.51
C TYR A 377 -22.58 11.61 -3.31
N GLY A 378 -22.65 10.40 -2.74
CA GLY A 378 -22.13 9.18 -3.36
C GLY A 378 -20.60 9.18 -3.49
N PHE A 379 -20.07 8.59 -4.56
CA PHE A 379 -18.62 8.39 -4.73
C PHE A 379 -17.83 9.65 -5.12
N GLN A 380 -18.51 10.73 -5.52
CA GLN A 380 -17.90 11.99 -5.98
C GLN A 380 -18.53 13.20 -5.28
N PRO A 381 -18.23 13.44 -3.99
CA PRO A 381 -18.68 14.67 -3.34
C PRO A 381 -18.21 15.90 -4.11
N PRO A 382 -19.00 16.99 -4.13
CA PRO A 382 -18.67 18.16 -4.93
C PRO A 382 -17.41 18.86 -4.37
N PRO A 383 -16.65 19.62 -5.19
CA PRO A 383 -15.34 20.16 -4.82
C PRO A 383 -15.29 20.92 -3.49
N GLU A 384 -16.37 21.62 -3.13
CA GLU A 384 -16.47 22.40 -1.88
C GLU A 384 -16.43 21.52 -0.62
N LYS A 385 -16.72 20.23 -0.77
CA LYS A 385 -16.66 19.24 0.31
C LYS A 385 -15.31 18.57 0.44
N ILE A 386 -14.41 18.72 -0.54
CA ILE A 386 -13.09 18.07 -0.52
C ILE A 386 -12.30 18.47 0.73
N SER A 387 -12.11 19.77 0.97
CA SER A 387 -11.31 20.26 2.08
C SER A 387 -11.91 19.93 3.46
N PRO A 388 -13.22 20.12 3.70
CA PRO A 388 -13.87 19.68 4.95
C PRO A 388 -13.74 18.18 5.21
N LEU A 389 -14.01 17.34 4.20
CA LEU A 389 -13.91 15.88 4.33
C LEU A 389 -12.48 15.43 4.56
N SER A 390 -11.52 16.06 3.88
CA SER A 390 -10.10 15.74 4.04
C SER A 390 -9.56 16.15 5.41
N SER A 391 -9.99 17.31 5.93
CA SER A 391 -9.60 17.79 7.26
C SER A 391 -10.18 16.92 8.39
N GLU A 392 -11.45 16.53 8.26
CA GLU A 392 -12.10 15.57 9.16
C GLU A 392 -11.35 14.22 9.16
N SER A 393 -11.11 13.67 7.96
CA SER A 393 -10.45 12.38 7.80
C SER A 393 -9.03 12.41 8.36
N TRP A 394 -8.28 13.48 8.09
CA TRP A 394 -6.94 13.67 8.65
C TRP A 394 -6.95 13.72 10.18
N CYS A 395 -7.94 14.36 10.81
CA CYS A 395 -8.08 14.35 12.26
C CYS A 395 -8.14 12.91 12.80
N GLY A 396 -8.99 12.06 12.20
CA GLY A 396 -9.06 10.64 12.56
C GLY A 396 -7.76 9.89 12.29
N ILE A 397 -7.19 10.02 11.09
CA ILE A 397 -5.96 9.33 10.67
C ILE A 397 -4.78 9.68 11.57
N ARG A 398 -4.64 10.95 11.95
CA ARG A 398 -3.61 11.43 12.86
C ARG A 398 -3.71 10.74 14.22
N GLU A 399 -4.92 10.65 14.79
CA GLU A 399 -5.12 9.98 16.09
C GLU A 399 -4.96 8.46 16.00
N MET A 400 -5.31 7.83 14.87
CA MET A 400 -4.96 6.41 14.63
C MET A 400 -3.45 6.20 14.67
N CYS A 401 -2.67 7.07 14.02
CA CYS A 401 -1.21 6.97 14.02
C CYS A 401 -0.62 7.12 15.43
N LYS A 402 -1.13 8.08 16.23
CA LYS A 402 -0.71 8.25 17.63
C LYS A 402 -1.03 7.02 18.47
N GLN A 403 -2.26 6.50 18.36
CA GLN A 403 -2.69 5.33 19.12
C GLN A 403 -1.95 4.06 18.69
N ALA A 404 -1.69 3.87 17.39
CA ALA A 404 -0.89 2.76 16.90
C ALA A 404 0.53 2.77 17.48
N TYR A 405 1.16 3.96 17.57
CA TYR A 405 2.48 4.08 18.18
C TYR A 405 2.45 3.87 19.70
N SER A 406 1.42 4.35 20.41
CA SER A 406 1.34 4.21 21.87
C SER A 406 1.24 2.76 22.33
N ILE A 407 0.61 1.89 21.53
CA ILE A 407 0.48 0.46 21.82
C ILE A 407 1.60 -0.41 21.21
N LYS A 408 2.57 0.19 20.53
CA LYS A 408 3.66 -0.53 19.85
C LYS A 408 4.47 -1.41 20.80
N SER A 409 4.83 -0.92 21.98
CA SER A 409 5.61 -1.72 22.95
C SER A 409 4.87 -2.98 23.38
N GLN A 410 3.56 -2.88 23.59
CA GLN A 410 2.71 -4.03 23.95
C GLN A 410 2.68 -5.09 22.84
N ILE A 411 2.73 -4.66 21.57
CA ILE A 411 2.80 -5.55 20.42
C ILE A 411 4.17 -6.24 20.38
N ASP A 412 5.26 -5.47 20.49
CA ASP A 412 6.62 -5.98 20.42
C ASP A 412 6.92 -7.00 21.55
N GLU A 413 6.46 -6.72 22.78
CA GLU A 413 6.62 -7.61 23.93
C GLU A 413 5.86 -8.94 23.76
N ARG A 414 4.68 -8.91 23.11
CA ARG A 414 3.89 -10.12 22.87
C ARG A 414 4.52 -11.00 21.81
N GLU A 415 4.96 -10.42 20.69
CA GLU A 415 5.65 -11.16 19.65
C GLU A 415 6.95 -11.79 20.18
N ALA A 416 7.69 -11.08 21.04
CA ALA A 416 8.85 -11.64 21.71
C ALA A 416 8.50 -12.86 22.59
N LYS A 417 7.36 -12.83 23.30
CA LYS A 417 6.87 -13.96 24.10
C LYS A 417 6.41 -15.14 23.25
N GLU A 418 5.77 -14.90 22.11
CA GLU A 418 5.38 -15.97 21.18
C GLU A 418 6.60 -16.68 20.57
N VAL A 419 7.62 -15.91 20.19
CA VAL A 419 8.89 -16.48 19.71
C VAL A 419 9.57 -17.31 20.79
N LEU A 420 9.59 -16.83 22.04
CA LEU A 420 10.19 -17.56 23.16
C LEU A 420 9.37 -18.81 23.54
N GLY A 421 8.05 -18.72 23.54
CA GLY A 421 7.15 -19.84 23.83
C GLY A 421 7.26 -20.97 22.80
N ASN A 422 7.41 -20.64 21.52
CA ASN A 422 7.64 -21.62 20.46
C ASN A 422 9.04 -22.27 20.49
N GLN A 423 9.98 -21.74 21.28
CA GLN A 423 11.30 -22.34 21.49
C GLN A 423 11.36 -23.27 22.71
N ILE A 424 10.37 -23.23 23.60
CA ILE A 424 10.35 -23.99 24.87
C ILE A 424 9.58 -25.32 24.75
N GLU A 425 9.05 -25.69 23.58
CA GLU A 425 8.59 -27.08 23.33
C GLU A 425 9.64 -27.92 22.56
N PRO A 426 10.68 -28.46 23.22
CA PRO A 426 11.26 -29.71 22.77
C PRO A 426 10.31 -30.85 23.17
N SER A 427 9.87 -31.61 22.17
CA SER A 427 9.12 -32.85 22.32
C SER A 427 9.78 -33.78 23.35
N LEU A 428 9.26 -33.83 24.56
CA LEU A 428 9.55 -34.91 25.50
C LEU A 428 8.87 -36.18 24.97
N PRO A 429 9.60 -37.29 24.73
CA PRO A 429 8.97 -38.55 24.36
C PRO A 429 8.06 -38.98 25.52
N LYS A 430 6.77 -39.17 25.23
CA LYS A 430 5.82 -39.78 26.16
C LYS A 430 6.29 -41.21 26.43
N ILE A 431 6.89 -41.45 27.59
CA ILE A 431 7.05 -42.80 28.13
C ILE A 431 5.65 -43.28 28.50
N ILE A 432 5.08 -44.13 27.65
CA ILE A 432 3.87 -44.87 27.97
C ILE A 432 4.30 -45.98 28.94
N ILE A 433 4.06 -45.77 30.24
CA ILE A 433 4.10 -46.85 31.23
C ILE A 433 2.74 -47.53 31.16
N THR A 434 2.66 -48.67 30.50
CA THR A 434 1.51 -49.57 30.60
C THR A 434 1.50 -50.25 31.98
N PRO A 435 0.39 -50.23 32.73
CA PRO A 435 0.29 -51.00 33.96
C PRO A 435 0.28 -52.50 33.63
N LYS A 436 1.07 -53.29 34.35
CA LYS A 436 0.97 -54.75 34.35
C LYS A 436 -0.32 -55.13 35.08
N GLU A 437 -1.22 -55.83 34.39
CA GLU A 437 -2.29 -56.59 35.04
C GLU A 437 -1.69 -57.84 35.70
N GLU A 438 -1.84 -57.91 37.02
CA GLU A 438 -1.61 -59.12 37.80
C GLU A 438 -2.79 -60.08 37.59
N ASN A 439 -2.57 -61.18 36.87
CA ASN A 439 -3.47 -62.32 36.90
C ASN A 439 -2.92 -63.41 37.82
N ASN A 440 -3.69 -63.66 38.86
CA ASN A 440 -3.45 -64.68 39.87
C ASN A 440 -3.77 -66.10 39.35
N THR A 441 -2.96 -67.04 39.82
CA THR A 441 -3.23 -68.47 40.09
C THR A 441 -3.10 -69.54 38.99
N LYS A 442 -2.01 -70.31 39.19
CA LYS A 442 -1.86 -71.79 39.32
C LYS A 442 -1.31 -72.63 38.14
N PRO A 443 -0.60 -73.74 38.45
CA PRO A 443 0.59 -74.17 37.69
C PRO A 443 0.47 -75.56 37.02
N SER A 444 1.21 -75.76 35.93
CA SER A 444 1.63 -77.07 35.40
C SER A 444 2.66 -76.84 34.29
N SER A 445 3.95 -77.05 34.56
CA SER A 445 4.74 -78.24 34.18
C SER A 445 5.36 -78.17 32.79
N ASN A 446 6.69 -78.29 32.79
CA ASN A 446 7.59 -78.90 31.80
C ASN A 446 8.23 -78.07 30.65
N LEU A 447 9.56 -77.99 30.79
CA LEU A 447 10.65 -78.35 29.85
C LEU A 447 10.90 -77.61 28.53
N GLY A 448 12.19 -77.24 28.37
CA GLY A 448 12.97 -77.11 27.12
C GLY A 448 12.75 -75.79 26.36
N GLN A 449 13.70 -75.16 25.66
CA GLN A 449 15.11 -75.36 25.24
C GLN A 449 15.51 -73.97 24.67
N THR A 450 16.67 -73.36 24.99
CA THR A 450 17.90 -73.27 24.13
C THR A 450 17.62 -73.43 22.62
N GLU A 451 17.94 -72.56 21.65
CA GLU A 451 19.08 -71.68 21.29
C GLU A 451 18.51 -70.60 20.33
N GLN A 452 18.97 -69.34 20.27
CA GLN A 452 20.26 -68.77 19.84
C GLN A 452 20.49 -68.72 18.31
N VAL A 453 20.84 -67.49 17.86
CA VAL A 453 21.60 -67.08 16.65
C VAL A 453 20.81 -66.94 15.33
N LEU A 454 20.51 -65.75 14.79
CA LEU A 454 21.29 -64.62 14.21
C LEU A 454 21.41 -64.71 12.66
N LEU A 455 21.40 -63.50 12.04
CA LEU A 455 21.83 -63.10 10.67
C LEU A 455 20.68 -62.79 9.68
N THR A 456 20.33 -61.50 9.53
CA THR A 456 20.76 -60.52 8.45
C THR A 456 19.91 -60.66 7.21
N GLU A 457 19.43 -59.65 6.47
CA GLU A 457 19.69 -58.23 6.21
C GLU A 457 18.35 -57.70 5.63
N SER A 458 17.96 -56.43 5.65
CA SER A 458 18.48 -55.42 4.71
C SER A 458 17.85 -54.05 4.98
N PHE A 459 18.65 -53.03 4.67
CA PHE A 459 18.38 -51.59 4.70
C PHE A 459 17.12 -51.15 3.96
N GLU A 460 16.43 -50.13 4.52
CA GLU A 460 16.00 -48.96 3.76
C GLU A 460 15.96 -47.72 4.68
N GLU A 461 16.76 -46.74 4.28
CA GLU A 461 16.96 -45.42 4.87
C GLU A 461 16.26 -44.43 3.92
N GLU A 462 15.33 -43.60 4.41
CA GLU A 462 15.41 -42.13 4.28
C GLU A 462 14.08 -41.37 4.54
N ALA A 463 14.24 -40.40 5.43
CA ALA A 463 13.92 -38.98 5.27
C ALA A 463 12.47 -38.53 4.94
N LYS A 464 11.83 -38.10 6.03
CA LYS A 464 11.00 -36.90 6.20
C LYS A 464 11.26 -35.78 5.17
N ASN A 465 10.19 -35.16 4.67
CA ASN A 465 10.20 -33.71 4.49
C ASN A 465 8.82 -33.05 4.62
N ASN A 466 8.82 -31.94 5.37
CA ASN A 466 7.73 -30.98 5.58
C ASN A 466 7.59 -30.07 4.35
N ASN A 467 6.37 -29.90 3.82
CA ASN A 467 6.01 -28.84 2.86
C ASN A 467 5.07 -27.85 3.58
N LYS A 468 5.35 -26.55 3.80
CA LYS A 468 5.74 -25.44 2.90
C LYS A 468 4.98 -25.46 1.58
N ILE A 469 3.84 -24.77 1.58
CA ILE A 469 3.02 -24.53 0.38
C ILE A 469 3.75 -23.50 -0.50
N GLN A 470 4.26 -23.96 -1.64
CA GLN A 470 4.56 -23.12 -2.81
C GLN A 470 3.67 -23.60 -3.97
N PRO A 471 3.08 -22.71 -4.79
CA PRO A 471 2.26 -23.13 -5.91
C PRO A 471 3.13 -23.55 -7.11
N LYS A 472 2.97 -24.80 -7.58
CA LYS A 472 3.44 -25.29 -8.88
C LYS A 472 2.25 -25.73 -9.74
N PHE A 473 2.29 -25.37 -11.02
CA PHE A 473 1.24 -25.56 -12.03
C PHE A 473 1.24 -26.97 -12.68
N ASN A 474 0.03 -27.33 -13.15
CA ASN A 474 -0.39 -28.16 -14.31
C ASN A 474 -0.90 -29.63 -14.16
N VAL A 475 -2.23 -29.78 -14.39
CA VAL A 475 -2.97 -30.60 -15.42
C VAL A 475 -2.82 -32.15 -15.34
N LYS A 476 -3.83 -33.05 -15.38
CA LYS A 476 -5.28 -33.12 -15.70
C LYS A 476 -5.84 -34.50 -15.23
N THR A 477 -7.18 -34.59 -15.02
CA THR A 477 -8.21 -35.62 -15.40
C THR A 477 -9.25 -35.85 -14.28
N GLN A 478 -10.51 -35.39 -14.43
CA GLN A 478 -11.76 -36.14 -14.77
C GLN A 478 -12.11 -37.29 -13.81
N ARG A 479 -13.34 -37.56 -13.30
CA ARG A 479 -14.77 -37.17 -13.38
C ARG A 479 -15.36 -37.56 -11.99
N ALA A 480 -16.51 -37.11 -11.47
CA ALA A 480 -17.89 -37.41 -11.89
C ALA A 480 -18.88 -36.79 -10.86
N THR A 481 -20.09 -36.40 -11.34
CA THR A 481 -21.47 -36.54 -10.76
C THR A 481 -21.71 -36.25 -9.28
N ASP A 482 -22.83 -35.73 -8.79
CA ASP A 482 -24.08 -35.12 -9.23
C ASP A 482 -24.71 -34.62 -7.91
N CYS A 483 -25.59 -33.62 -7.95
CA CYS A 483 -26.85 -33.55 -7.20
C CYS A 483 -27.38 -32.11 -7.12
N TYR A 484 -28.42 -31.91 -7.92
CA TYR A 484 -29.42 -30.85 -7.86
C TYR A 484 -30.14 -30.79 -6.51
N TYR A 485 -30.48 -29.59 -6.03
CA TYR A 485 -31.84 -29.25 -5.58
C TYR A 485 -32.02 -27.71 -5.60
N PRO A 486 -33.16 -27.17 -6.06
CA PRO A 486 -33.39 -25.75 -6.26
C PRO A 486 -34.10 -25.11 -5.06
N SER A 487 -33.81 -23.86 -4.76
CA SER A 487 -34.77 -22.99 -4.05
C SER A 487 -34.65 -21.57 -4.54
N LEU A 488 -35.65 -21.20 -5.33
CA LEU A 488 -36.10 -19.86 -5.64
C LEU A 488 -36.31 -19.05 -4.35
N ILE A 489 -36.02 -17.75 -4.39
CA ILE A 489 -36.85 -16.62 -3.92
C ILE A 489 -36.01 -15.32 -3.99
N ASP A 490 -36.45 -14.46 -4.90
CA ASP A 490 -36.50 -12.99 -4.99
C ASP A 490 -35.23 -12.15 -4.75
N ASP A 491 -34.74 -11.39 -5.73
CA ASP A 491 -35.34 -10.21 -6.40
C ASP A 491 -35.70 -9.07 -5.43
N GLU A 492 -34.72 -8.19 -5.21
CA GLU A 492 -34.90 -6.74 -5.28
C GLU A 492 -33.54 -6.05 -5.13
N PHE A 493 -33.15 -5.27 -6.14
CA PHE A 493 -32.24 -4.09 -6.12
C PHE A 493 -31.72 -3.89 -7.55
N LYS A 494 -32.56 -3.23 -8.35
CA LYS A 494 -32.16 -2.51 -9.56
C LYS A 494 -31.35 -1.27 -9.20
#